data_AF-A0A497A845-F1
#
_entry.id   AF-A0A497A845-F1
#
_cell.length_a   1.000
_cell.length_b   1.000
_cell.length_c   1.000
_cell.angle_alpha   90.00
_cell.angle_beta   90.00
_cell.angle_gamma   90.00
#
_symmetry.space_group_name_H-M   'P 1'
#
loop_
_entity.id
_entity.type
_entity.pdbx_description
1 polymer ?
#
loop_
_entity_poly.entity_id
_entity_poly.type
_entity_poly.pdbx_seq_one_letter_code
_entity_poly.pdbx_strand_id
1 'polypeptide(L)'
;MKRWYTMWIGVLLLSLVGCRPAQSVSAQSPPEVADLHRQVQLLNLINGLELTPEQMRFVLERAQQAQEERETLEAQADTESSQAILEEIRDTLMAGQTISPELRERFFTAKADNERLIEAYRGEAARLAQEIEGILEEHQLYALEQYVPCIIPPEGELRIGQAQGAGSGAVLERLRAIPDDRFERHKGEIARRILERLRNRRRGMVVLDEEAELARIDGLIEKVRSLSDVDFELQKETLVEELLVPYEAAHHEPDVTAIIAR
;
A
#
# COMPACT_ATOMS: atom_id res chain seq x y z
N MET A 1 -11.82 18.00 12.09
CA MET A 1 -12.03 17.40 10.75
C MET A 1 -11.28 16.06 10.66
N LYS A 2 -11.63 15.08 11.50
CA LYS A 2 -10.88 13.82 11.70
C LYS A 2 -11.74 12.56 11.49
N ARG A 3 -12.94 12.69 10.89
CA ARG A 3 -13.95 11.61 10.84
C ARG A 3 -14.12 10.94 9.48
N TRP A 4 -13.35 11.33 8.46
CA TRP A 4 -13.49 10.77 7.10
C TRP A 4 -12.38 9.79 6.71
N TYR A 5 -11.26 9.78 7.43
CA TYR A 5 -10.07 8.96 7.12
C TYR A 5 -10.22 7.48 7.50
N THR A 6 -11.11 7.15 8.44
CA THR A 6 -11.36 5.76 8.88
C THR A 6 -12.05 4.90 7.83
N MET A 7 -12.55 5.49 6.73
CA MET A 7 -13.25 4.74 5.68
C MET A 7 -12.30 4.16 4.62
N TRP A 8 -11.04 4.63 4.55
CA TRP A 8 -10.09 4.24 3.52
C TRP A 8 -9.23 3.01 3.88
N ILE A 9 -8.86 2.86 5.15
CA ILE A 9 -8.03 1.72 5.58
C ILE A 9 -8.84 0.42 5.63
N GLY A 10 -10.14 0.50 5.97
CA GLY A 10 -11.06 -0.63 5.91
C GLY A 10 -11.19 -1.25 4.51
N VAL A 11 -11.02 -0.46 3.43
CA VAL A 11 -11.11 -0.94 2.04
C VAL A 11 -9.84 -1.69 1.60
N LEU A 12 -8.67 -1.29 2.12
CA LEU A 12 -7.39 -1.95 1.81
C LEU A 12 -7.26 -3.31 2.52
N LEU A 13 -7.82 -3.43 3.73
CA LEU A 13 -7.98 -4.72 4.43
C LEU A 13 -9.12 -5.58 3.85
N LEU A 14 -10.06 -4.99 3.12
CA LEU A 14 -11.15 -5.70 2.43
C LEU A 14 -10.67 -6.49 1.19
N SER A 15 -9.48 -6.19 0.68
CA SER A 15 -8.79 -7.00 -0.33
C SER A 15 -8.12 -8.26 0.24
N LEU A 16 -8.21 -8.53 1.56
CA LEU A 16 -7.51 -9.64 2.21
C LEU A 16 -8.29 -10.96 2.25
N VAL A 17 -9.57 -10.99 1.91
CA VAL A 17 -10.35 -12.24 1.84
C VAL A 17 -11.43 -12.17 0.76
N GLY A 18 -11.24 -12.91 -0.33
CA GLY A 18 -12.34 -13.53 -1.09
C GLY A 18 -13.38 -12.64 -1.78
N CYS A 19 -12.98 -11.81 -2.74
CA CYS A 19 -13.87 -11.44 -3.84
C CYS A 19 -13.21 -11.86 -5.15
N ARG A 20 -13.71 -12.93 -5.79
CA ARG A 20 -13.56 -13.12 -7.24
C ARG A 20 -14.57 -12.20 -7.91
N PRO A 21 -14.17 -11.04 -8.49
CA PRO A 21 -15.04 -10.41 -9.46
C PRO A 21 -15.24 -11.38 -10.62
N ALA A 22 -16.45 -11.44 -11.17
CA ALA A 22 -16.67 -12.04 -12.47
C ALA A 22 -15.89 -11.22 -13.51
N GLN A 23 -14.61 -11.56 -13.69
CA GLN A 23 -13.74 -10.94 -14.68
C GLN A 23 -14.01 -11.56 -16.04
N SER A 24 -14.26 -10.67 -17.00
CA SER A 24 -14.27 -10.93 -18.43
C SER A 24 -13.11 -11.84 -18.85
N VAL A 25 -13.43 -12.81 -19.71
CA VAL A 25 -12.52 -13.77 -20.34
C VAL A 25 -11.38 -13.04 -21.06
N SER A 26 -10.29 -12.76 -20.34
CA SER A 26 -8.99 -12.41 -20.91
C SER A 26 -7.92 -12.65 -19.84
N ALA A 27 -7.21 -13.78 -19.99
CA ALA A 27 -6.00 -14.16 -19.29
C ALA A 27 -6.08 -14.16 -17.74
N GLN A 28 -6.83 -15.11 -17.17
CA GLN A 28 -6.68 -15.43 -15.75
C GLN A 28 -5.51 -16.40 -15.56
N SER A 29 -4.52 -16.00 -14.77
CA SER A 29 -3.53 -16.92 -14.22
C SER A 29 -4.24 -18.09 -13.51
N PRO A 30 -3.68 -19.31 -13.52
CA PRO A 30 -4.22 -20.41 -12.73
C PRO A 30 -4.46 -19.97 -11.28
N PRO A 31 -5.51 -20.46 -10.60
CA PRO A 31 -5.83 -20.07 -9.23
C PRO A 31 -4.62 -20.22 -8.29
N GLU A 32 -3.81 -21.25 -8.48
CA GLU A 32 -2.55 -21.50 -7.74
C GLU A 32 -1.52 -20.37 -7.91
N VAL A 33 -1.40 -19.79 -9.10
CA VAL A 33 -0.47 -18.68 -9.38
C VAL A 33 -0.96 -17.37 -8.79
N ALA A 34 -2.28 -17.13 -8.81
CA ALA A 34 -2.90 -15.98 -8.17
C ALA A 34 -2.72 -16.02 -6.65
N ASP A 35 -2.84 -17.21 -6.04
CA ASP A 35 -2.61 -17.42 -4.62
C ASP A 35 -1.14 -17.18 -4.23
N LEU A 36 -0.19 -17.69 -5.02
CA LEU A 36 1.24 -17.43 -4.81
C LEU A 36 1.60 -15.95 -4.93
N HIS A 37 1.03 -15.24 -5.91
CA HIS A 37 1.24 -13.80 -6.04
C HIS A 37 0.80 -13.05 -4.78
N ARG A 38 -0.37 -13.41 -4.26
CA ARG A 38 -0.91 -12.81 -3.03
C ARG A 38 -0.05 -13.12 -1.83
N GLN A 39 0.43 -14.36 -1.69
CA GLN A 39 1.35 -14.76 -0.62
C GLN A 39 2.65 -13.94 -0.67
N VAL A 40 3.23 -13.76 -1.86
CA VAL A 40 4.44 -12.94 -2.03
C VAL A 40 4.17 -11.48 -1.65
N GLN A 41 3.05 -10.90 -2.08
CA GLN A 41 2.67 -9.53 -1.69
C GLN A 41 2.49 -9.40 -0.18
N LEU A 42 1.85 -10.37 0.48
CA LEU A 42 1.68 -10.37 1.93
C LEU A 42 3.01 -10.48 2.66
N LEU A 43 3.89 -11.36 2.20
CA LEU A 43 5.24 -11.49 2.76
C LEU A 43 6.04 -10.19 2.58
N ASN A 44 5.92 -9.52 1.43
CA ASN A 44 6.55 -8.23 1.20
C ASN A 44 6.03 -7.16 2.16
N LEU A 45 4.72 -7.12 2.41
CA LEU A 45 4.12 -6.22 3.38
C LEU A 45 4.64 -6.49 4.80
N ILE A 46 4.53 -7.74 5.26
CA ILE A 46 4.92 -8.14 6.63
C ILE A 46 6.41 -7.90 6.86
N ASN A 47 7.25 -8.26 5.89
CA ASN A 47 8.69 -8.01 5.96
C ASN A 47 9.01 -6.52 5.91
N GLY A 48 8.18 -5.73 5.21
CA GLY A 48 8.23 -4.29 5.27
C GLY A 48 7.90 -3.80 6.67
N LEU A 49 6.83 -4.23 7.33
CA LEU A 49 6.47 -3.63 8.61
C LEU A 49 7.49 -3.82 9.74
N GLU A 50 8.47 -4.72 9.57
CA GLU A 50 9.50 -5.07 10.57
C GLU A 50 8.94 -5.15 11.99
N LEU A 51 7.89 -5.95 12.08
CA LEU A 51 7.18 -6.16 13.33
C LEU A 51 8.13 -6.77 14.38
N THR A 52 8.06 -6.28 15.61
CA THR A 52 8.72 -6.94 16.74
C THR A 52 8.15 -8.36 16.93
N PRO A 53 8.85 -9.27 17.62
CA PRO A 53 8.32 -10.60 17.92
C PRO A 53 6.96 -10.57 18.64
N GLU A 54 6.75 -9.56 19.49
CA GLU A 54 5.50 -9.33 20.20
C GLU A 54 4.39 -8.84 19.25
N GLN A 55 4.68 -7.86 18.39
CA GLN A 55 3.74 -7.37 17.38
C GLN A 55 3.35 -8.48 16.40
N MET A 56 4.32 -9.27 15.92
CA MET A 56 4.09 -10.40 15.03
C MET A 56 3.17 -11.44 15.68
N ARG A 57 3.40 -11.78 16.95
CA ARG A 57 2.54 -12.73 17.68
C ARG A 57 1.12 -12.23 17.77
N PHE A 58 0.94 -10.95 18.11
CA PHE A 58 -0.38 -10.33 18.17
C PHE A 58 -1.09 -10.33 16.81
N VAL A 59 -0.38 -9.98 15.72
CA VAL A 59 -0.94 -10.02 14.36
C VAL A 59 -1.37 -11.44 13.98
N LEU A 60 -0.58 -12.46 14.30
CA LEU A 60 -0.93 -13.86 14.04
C LEU A 60 -2.17 -14.31 14.83
N GLU A 61 -2.28 -13.94 16.10
CA GLU A 61 -3.45 -14.24 16.93
C GLU A 61 -4.73 -13.59 16.34
N ARG A 62 -4.65 -12.33 15.90
CA ARG A 62 -5.77 -11.64 15.25
C ARG A 62 -6.12 -12.21 13.89
N ALA A 63 -5.12 -12.65 13.12
CA ALA A 63 -5.35 -13.32 11.84
C ALA A 63 -6.04 -14.68 12.02
N GLN A 64 -5.69 -15.44 13.06
CA GLN A 64 -6.37 -16.69 13.42
C GLN A 64 -7.82 -16.41 13.82
N GLN A 65 -8.06 -15.40 14.66
CA GLN A 65 -9.42 -15.01 15.03
C GLN A 65 -10.26 -14.62 13.80
N ALA A 66 -9.72 -13.81 12.89
CA ALA A 66 -10.41 -13.44 11.65
C ALA A 66 -10.74 -14.65 10.76
N GLN A 67 -9.87 -15.67 10.78
CA GLN A 67 -10.07 -16.91 10.04
C GLN A 67 -11.20 -17.76 10.65
N GLU A 68 -11.22 -17.92 11.99
CA GLU A 68 -12.29 -18.64 12.70
C GLU A 68 -13.65 -17.97 12.51
N GLU A 69 -13.70 -16.63 12.55
CA GLU A 69 -14.92 -15.85 12.30
C GLU A 69 -15.40 -16.01 10.85
N ARG A 70 -14.48 -16.03 9.89
CA ARG A 70 -14.81 -16.31 8.48
C ARG A 70 -15.42 -17.69 8.32
N GLU A 71 -14.77 -18.73 8.87
CA GLU A 71 -15.27 -20.11 8.79
C GLU A 71 -16.66 -20.25 9.44
N THR A 72 -16.88 -19.54 10.55
CA THR A 72 -18.18 -19.52 11.22
C THR A 72 -19.27 -18.88 10.36
N LEU A 73 -18.97 -17.78 9.67
CA LEU A 73 -19.90 -17.11 8.77
C LEU A 73 -20.12 -17.87 7.46
N GLU A 74 -19.08 -18.50 6.92
CA GLU A 74 -19.18 -19.41 5.77
C GLU A 74 -20.07 -20.61 6.09
N ALA A 75 -19.98 -21.17 7.31
CA ALA A 75 -20.87 -22.24 7.75
C ALA A 75 -22.33 -21.79 7.94
N GLN A 76 -22.57 -20.50 8.15
CA GLN A 76 -23.92 -19.91 8.20
C GLN A 76 -24.46 -19.55 6.80
N ALA A 77 -23.58 -19.44 5.80
CA ALA A 77 -23.98 -19.13 4.44
C ALA A 77 -24.62 -20.36 3.79
N ASP A 78 -25.90 -20.26 3.46
CA ASP A 78 -26.62 -21.29 2.71
C ASP A 78 -26.23 -21.24 1.22
N THR A 79 -25.02 -21.76 0.97
CA THR A 79 -24.38 -21.74 -0.35
C THR A 79 -25.09 -22.70 -1.31
N GLU A 80 -25.60 -23.83 -0.81
CA GLU A 80 -26.36 -24.81 -1.59
C GLU A 80 -27.71 -24.23 -2.07
N SER A 81 -28.45 -23.54 -1.20
CA SER A 81 -29.69 -22.86 -1.58
C SER A 81 -29.46 -21.72 -2.56
N SER A 82 -28.40 -20.92 -2.36
CA SER A 82 -28.04 -19.83 -3.27
C SER A 82 -27.67 -20.34 -4.67
N GLN A 83 -26.92 -21.43 -4.76
CA GLN A 83 -26.60 -22.07 -6.04
C GLN A 83 -27.86 -22.61 -6.73
N ALA A 84 -28.71 -23.33 -5.99
CA ALA A 84 -29.95 -23.87 -6.54
C ALA A 84 -30.88 -22.77 -7.09
N ILE A 85 -31.00 -21.64 -6.39
CA ILE A 85 -31.79 -20.48 -6.86
C ILE A 85 -31.20 -19.91 -8.16
N LEU A 86 -29.87 -19.79 -8.26
CA LEU A 86 -29.21 -19.28 -9.47
C LEU A 86 -29.34 -20.25 -10.66
N GLU A 87 -29.26 -21.55 -10.42
CA GLU A 87 -29.50 -22.59 -11.43
C GLU A 87 -30.94 -22.54 -11.94
N GLU A 88 -31.92 -22.40 -11.04
CA GLU A 88 -33.34 -22.26 -11.39
C GLU A 88 -33.61 -20.99 -12.22
N ILE A 89 -32.96 -19.87 -11.86
CA ILE A 89 -33.00 -18.63 -12.66
C ILE A 89 -32.40 -18.85 -14.04
N ARG A 90 -31.20 -19.46 -14.12
CA ARG A 90 -30.51 -19.75 -15.39
C ARG A 90 -31.42 -20.58 -16.30
N ASP A 91 -31.98 -21.66 -15.78
CA ASP A 91 -32.78 -22.60 -16.57
C ASP A 91 -34.09 -21.95 -17.05
N THR A 92 -34.72 -21.11 -16.21
CA THR A 92 -35.88 -20.29 -16.59
C THR A 92 -35.57 -19.35 -17.75
N LEU A 93 -34.43 -18.66 -17.68
CA LEU A 93 -33.99 -17.74 -18.73
C LEU A 93 -33.58 -18.47 -20.02
N MET A 94 -32.94 -19.63 -19.91
CA MET A 94 -32.61 -20.47 -21.07
C MET A 94 -33.86 -21.00 -21.77
N ALA A 95 -34.94 -21.24 -21.02
CA ALA A 95 -36.25 -21.61 -21.57
C ALA A 95 -37.01 -20.42 -22.20
N GLY A 96 -36.46 -19.21 -22.17
CA GLY A 96 -37.12 -17.99 -22.68
C GLY A 96 -38.30 -17.52 -21.82
N GLN A 97 -38.41 -18.00 -20.59
CA GLN A 97 -39.49 -17.67 -19.67
C GLN A 97 -39.13 -16.47 -18.80
N THR A 98 -40.15 -15.76 -18.32
CA THR A 98 -39.97 -14.68 -17.34
C THR A 98 -39.83 -15.26 -15.93
N ILE A 99 -38.88 -14.73 -15.15
CA ILE A 99 -38.67 -15.08 -13.74
C ILE A 99 -39.94 -14.80 -12.94
N SER A 100 -40.42 -15.79 -12.20
CA SER A 100 -41.62 -15.67 -11.37
C SER A 100 -41.40 -14.69 -10.20
N PRO A 101 -42.47 -14.04 -9.67
CA PRO A 101 -42.37 -13.21 -8.48
C PRO A 101 -41.79 -13.95 -7.27
N GLU A 102 -42.14 -15.22 -7.10
CA GLU A 102 -41.65 -16.08 -6.02
C GLU A 102 -40.14 -16.38 -6.15
N LEU A 103 -39.66 -16.72 -7.35
CA LEU A 103 -38.23 -16.96 -7.58
C LEU A 103 -37.41 -15.69 -7.40
N ARG A 104 -37.97 -14.54 -7.79
CA ARG A 104 -37.38 -13.22 -7.53
C ARG A 104 -37.29 -12.93 -6.03
N GLU A 105 -38.33 -13.19 -5.26
CA GLU A 105 -38.34 -12.98 -3.81
C GLU A 105 -37.31 -13.87 -3.10
N ARG A 106 -37.28 -15.18 -3.43
CA ARG A 106 -36.27 -16.11 -2.92
C ARG A 106 -34.84 -15.64 -3.17
N PHE A 107 -34.56 -15.17 -4.40
CA PHE A 107 -33.26 -14.63 -4.74
C PHE A 107 -32.90 -13.38 -3.93
N PHE A 108 -33.82 -12.41 -3.80
CA PHE A 108 -33.53 -11.20 -3.04
C PHE A 108 -33.36 -11.47 -1.55
N THR A 109 -34.11 -12.42 -0.97
CA THR A 109 -33.93 -12.85 0.42
C THR A 109 -32.56 -13.49 0.61
N ALA A 110 -32.18 -14.47 -0.21
CA ALA A 110 -30.87 -15.10 -0.15
C ALA A 110 -29.73 -14.09 -0.35
N LYS A 111 -29.90 -13.14 -1.28
CA LYS A 111 -28.95 -12.06 -1.50
C LYS A 111 -28.81 -11.17 -0.27
N ALA A 112 -29.92 -10.76 0.35
CA ALA A 112 -29.90 -9.90 1.54
C ALA A 112 -29.29 -10.60 2.75
N ASP A 113 -29.52 -11.90 2.90
CA ASP A 113 -28.89 -12.70 3.96
C ASP A 113 -27.38 -12.81 3.74
N ASN A 114 -26.93 -13.06 2.51
CA ASN A 114 -25.52 -13.08 2.17
C ASN A 114 -24.86 -11.70 2.37
N GLU A 115 -25.52 -10.62 1.93
CA GLU A 115 -25.05 -9.25 2.18
C GLU A 115 -24.90 -8.96 3.68
N ARG A 116 -25.82 -9.46 4.52
CA ARG A 116 -25.74 -9.33 5.97
C ARG A 116 -24.54 -10.07 6.56
N LEU A 117 -24.27 -11.30 6.09
CA LEU A 117 -23.10 -12.08 6.52
C LEU A 117 -21.79 -11.41 6.10
N ILE A 118 -21.72 -10.88 4.88
CA ILE A 118 -20.56 -10.13 4.37
C ILE A 118 -20.32 -8.87 5.22
N GLU A 119 -21.38 -8.14 5.55
CA GLU A 119 -21.25 -6.91 6.36
C GLU A 119 -20.85 -7.22 7.81
N ALA A 120 -21.37 -8.31 8.38
CA ALA A 120 -20.93 -8.79 9.69
C ALA A 120 -19.44 -9.14 9.69
N TYR A 121 -18.97 -9.87 8.67
CA TYR A 121 -17.56 -10.20 8.50
C TYR A 121 -16.68 -8.94 8.36
N ARG A 122 -17.13 -7.97 7.55
CA ARG A 122 -16.43 -6.69 7.37
C ARG A 122 -16.30 -5.91 8.67
N GLY A 123 -17.36 -5.86 9.46
CA GLY A 123 -17.35 -5.19 10.76
C GLY A 123 -16.30 -5.78 11.68
N GLU A 124 -16.26 -7.11 11.80
CA GLU A 124 -15.27 -7.79 12.65
C GLU A 124 -13.84 -7.66 12.11
N ALA A 125 -13.63 -7.84 10.80
CA ALA A 125 -12.33 -7.64 10.17
C ALA A 125 -11.81 -6.22 10.39
N ALA A 126 -12.68 -5.21 10.30
CA ALA A 126 -12.33 -3.81 10.57
C ALA A 126 -11.98 -3.57 12.05
N ARG A 127 -12.67 -4.23 12.99
CA ARG A 127 -12.34 -4.18 14.41
C ARG A 127 -10.95 -4.78 14.67
N LEU A 128 -10.68 -5.97 14.13
CA LEU A 128 -9.38 -6.64 14.27
C LEU A 128 -8.25 -5.83 13.63
N ALA A 129 -8.51 -5.19 12.49
CA ALA A 129 -7.57 -4.28 11.86
C ALA A 129 -7.23 -3.08 12.75
N GLN A 130 -8.22 -2.44 13.38
CA GLN A 130 -7.99 -1.33 14.32
C GLN A 130 -7.16 -1.77 15.53
N GLU A 131 -7.38 -2.99 16.02
CA GLU A 131 -6.57 -3.54 17.11
C GLU A 131 -5.11 -3.75 16.68
N ILE A 132 -4.88 -4.21 15.45
CA ILE A 132 -3.53 -4.33 14.87
C ILE A 132 -2.91 -2.93 14.70
N GLU A 133 -3.61 -1.96 14.12
CA GLU A 133 -3.11 -0.59 13.98
C GLU A 133 -2.72 0.03 15.32
N GLY A 134 -3.47 -0.27 16.39
CA GLY A 134 -3.21 0.23 17.74
C GLY A 134 -1.90 -0.23 18.38
N ILE A 135 -1.27 -1.29 17.86
CA ILE A 135 0.03 -1.78 18.34
C ILE A 135 1.20 -1.38 17.43
N LEU A 136 0.93 -0.77 16.28
CA LEU A 136 1.95 -0.33 15.33
C LEU A 136 2.50 1.05 15.70
N GLU A 137 3.77 1.26 15.38
CA GLU A 137 4.42 2.55 15.53
C GLU A 137 4.08 3.50 14.37
N GLU A 138 4.25 4.81 14.56
CA GLU A 138 3.93 5.82 13.53
C GLU A 138 4.63 5.56 12.19
N HIS A 139 5.87 5.07 12.23
CA HIS A 139 6.63 4.74 11.03
C HIS A 139 6.05 3.51 10.28
N GLN A 140 5.50 2.54 11.02
CA GLN A 140 4.84 1.35 10.46
C GLN A 140 3.45 1.70 9.90
N LEU A 141 2.73 2.62 10.55
CA LEU A 141 1.46 3.15 10.05
C LEU A 141 1.67 3.95 8.75
N TYR A 142 2.66 4.83 8.72
CA TYR A 142 3.02 5.55 7.49
C TYR A 142 3.38 4.59 6.34
N ALA A 143 4.11 3.52 6.66
CA ALA A 143 4.45 2.49 5.70
C ALA A 143 3.24 1.72 5.17
N LEU A 144 2.24 1.41 6.02
CA LEU A 144 0.96 0.85 5.59
C LEU A 144 0.22 1.81 4.64
N GLU A 145 0.19 3.10 4.95
CA GLU A 145 -0.51 4.10 4.14
C GLU A 145 0.10 4.26 2.74
N GLN A 146 1.42 4.10 2.62
CA GLN A 146 2.16 4.24 1.35
C GLN A 146 2.37 2.90 0.63
N TYR A 147 1.88 1.78 1.17
CA TYR A 147 2.15 0.47 0.63
C TYR A 147 1.50 0.27 -0.76
N VAL A 148 2.32 -0.14 -1.73
CA VAL A 148 1.87 -0.55 -3.07
C VAL A 148 2.09 -2.06 -3.24
N PRO A 149 1.03 -2.87 -3.43
CA PRO A 149 1.17 -4.30 -3.63
C PRO A 149 2.07 -4.65 -4.82
N CYS A 150 3.22 -5.26 -4.54
CA CYS A 150 4.22 -5.61 -5.54
C CYS A 150 4.75 -7.04 -5.35
N ILE A 151 5.10 -7.70 -6.46
CA ILE A 151 5.76 -9.02 -6.44
C ILE A 151 7.26 -8.84 -6.27
N ILE A 152 7.83 -7.90 -7.03
CA ILE A 152 9.23 -7.51 -6.96
C ILE A 152 9.23 -6.06 -6.46
N PRO A 153 9.75 -5.79 -5.26
CA PRO A 153 9.92 -4.42 -4.77
C PRO A 153 10.87 -3.66 -5.71
N PRO A 154 10.58 -2.41 -6.08
CA PRO A 154 11.48 -1.63 -6.92
C PRO A 154 12.80 -1.33 -6.19
N GLU A 155 13.88 -1.20 -6.97
CA GLU A 155 15.22 -1.03 -6.42
C GLU A 155 15.33 0.26 -5.58
N GLY A 156 15.65 0.10 -4.30
CA GLY A 156 15.86 1.21 -3.37
C GLY A 156 14.59 1.79 -2.75
N GLU A 157 13.43 1.16 -2.93
CA GLU A 157 12.34 1.31 -1.96
C GLU A 157 12.74 0.58 -0.67
N LEU A 158 12.62 1.32 0.43
CA LEU A 158 12.94 0.85 1.77
C LEU A 158 12.16 -0.43 2.03
N ARG A 159 12.89 -1.50 2.37
CA ARG A 159 12.35 -2.49 3.30
C ARG A 159 12.04 -1.68 4.54
N ILE A 160 10.75 -1.43 4.75
CA ILE A 160 10.25 -0.63 5.86
C ILE A 160 10.85 -1.24 7.15
N GLY A 161 11.11 -0.41 8.15
CA GLY A 161 11.69 -0.85 9.42
C GLY A 161 13.21 -0.84 9.55
N GLN A 162 13.96 -0.64 8.47
CA GLN A 162 15.35 -0.22 8.63
C GLN A 162 15.32 1.03 9.51
N ALA A 163 15.75 0.83 10.77
CA ALA A 163 15.62 1.78 11.86
C ALA A 163 15.97 3.18 11.36
N GLN A 164 15.18 4.18 11.79
CA GLN A 164 15.40 5.60 11.56
C GLN A 164 16.90 5.89 11.30
N GLY A 165 17.26 6.09 10.03
CA GLY A 165 18.66 6.36 9.65
C GLY A 165 19.13 5.93 8.26
N ALA A 166 18.52 4.94 7.58
CA ALA A 166 19.19 4.32 6.42
C ALA A 166 18.64 4.65 5.01
N GLY A 167 17.51 5.34 4.86
CA GLY A 167 16.92 5.55 3.52
C GLY A 167 17.43 6.78 2.77
N SER A 168 17.25 7.93 3.41
CA SER A 168 17.65 9.25 2.91
C SER A 168 19.08 9.59 3.34
N GLY A 169 19.44 9.26 4.58
CA GLY A 169 20.78 9.35 5.14
C GLY A 169 21.83 8.56 4.35
N ALA A 170 21.51 7.35 3.85
CA ALA A 170 22.47 6.55 3.07
C ALA A 170 22.89 7.19 1.74
N VAL A 171 22.06 8.09 1.17
CA VAL A 171 22.49 8.88 0.01
C VAL A 171 23.56 9.89 0.44
N LEU A 172 23.36 10.56 1.58
CA LEU A 172 24.30 11.54 2.15
C LEU A 172 25.59 10.86 2.67
N GLU A 173 25.48 9.66 3.26
CA GLU A 173 26.63 8.84 3.67
C GLU A 173 27.45 8.38 2.46
N ARG A 174 26.79 7.85 1.41
CA ARG A 174 27.47 7.47 0.17
C ARG A 174 28.16 8.67 -0.46
N LEU A 175 27.54 9.85 -0.37
CA LEU A 175 28.11 11.09 -0.84
C LEU A 175 29.37 11.47 -0.07
N ARG A 176 29.38 11.36 1.27
CA ARG A 176 30.58 11.58 2.11
C ARG A 176 31.68 10.55 1.85
N ALA A 177 31.31 9.30 1.57
CA ALA A 177 32.26 8.22 1.28
C ALA A 177 32.99 8.37 -0.07
N ILE A 178 32.57 9.29 -0.95
CA ILE A 178 33.28 9.57 -2.20
C ILE A 178 34.64 10.22 -1.86
N PRO A 179 35.76 9.72 -2.42
CA PRO A 179 37.07 10.38 -2.29
C PRO A 179 37.07 11.81 -2.85
N ASP A 180 37.75 12.75 -2.20
CA ASP A 180 37.73 14.19 -2.54
C ASP A 180 38.09 14.46 -4.01
N ASP A 181 39.11 13.75 -4.52
CA ASP A 181 39.57 13.89 -5.90
C ASP A 181 38.49 13.46 -6.93
N ARG A 182 37.66 12.48 -6.57
CA ARG A 182 36.55 12.03 -7.40
C ARG A 182 35.34 12.93 -7.24
N PHE A 183 35.10 13.42 -6.04
CA PHE A 183 34.02 14.35 -5.75
C PHE A 183 34.21 15.66 -6.54
N GLU A 184 35.35 16.34 -6.40
CA GLU A 184 35.60 17.61 -7.08
C GLU A 184 35.53 17.50 -8.61
N ARG A 185 35.94 16.36 -9.16
CA ARG A 185 35.87 16.10 -10.62
C ARG A 185 34.44 15.90 -11.14
N HIS A 186 33.52 15.41 -10.31
CA HIS A 186 32.19 14.98 -10.76
C HIS A 186 31.03 15.66 -10.04
N LYS A 187 31.27 16.64 -9.16
CA LYS A 187 30.22 17.26 -8.31
C LYS A 187 29.01 17.77 -9.11
N GLY A 188 29.23 18.47 -10.21
CA GLY A 188 28.13 18.94 -11.06
C GLY A 188 27.34 17.82 -11.76
N GLU A 189 27.96 16.67 -12.03
CA GLU A 189 27.26 15.49 -12.54
C GLU A 189 26.45 14.80 -11.42
N ILE A 190 26.99 14.77 -10.21
CA ILE A 190 26.32 14.23 -9.02
C ILE A 190 25.05 15.05 -8.70
N ALA A 191 25.14 16.38 -8.69
CA ALA A 191 23.98 17.25 -8.50
C ALA A 191 22.91 17.06 -9.57
N ARG A 192 23.31 16.94 -10.85
CA ARG A 192 22.38 16.66 -11.95
C ARG A 192 21.66 15.34 -11.78
N ARG A 193 22.37 14.27 -11.41
CA ARG A 193 21.76 12.96 -11.13
C ARG A 193 20.79 12.99 -9.95
N ILE A 194 21.09 13.78 -8.92
CA ILE A 194 20.17 13.97 -7.79
C ILE A 194 18.89 14.68 -8.27
N LEU A 195 19.01 15.75 -9.05
CA LEU A 195 17.87 16.46 -9.63
C LEU A 195 17.01 15.56 -10.54
N GLU A 196 17.63 14.78 -11.42
CA GLU A 196 16.94 13.81 -12.29
C GLU A 196 16.19 12.75 -11.47
N ARG A 197 16.81 12.25 -10.40
CA ARG A 197 16.16 11.27 -9.51
C ARG A 197 14.97 11.87 -8.78
N LEU A 198 15.05 13.15 -8.37
CA LEU A 198 13.91 13.87 -7.79
C LEU A 198 12.78 14.04 -8.81
N ARG A 199 13.10 14.43 -10.06
CA ARG A 199 12.13 14.53 -11.17
C ARG A 199 11.41 13.21 -11.44
N ASN A 200 12.15 12.10 -11.49
CA ASN A 200 11.59 10.79 -11.82
C ASN A 200 10.72 10.21 -10.70
N ARG A 201 11.03 10.51 -9.43
CA ARG A 201 10.25 10.04 -8.28
C ARG A 201 8.96 10.84 -8.07
N ARG A 202 8.92 12.11 -8.49
CA ARG A 202 7.75 12.99 -8.31
C ARG A 202 7.12 13.36 -9.65
N ARG A 203 6.05 12.65 -10.04
CA ARG A 203 5.22 13.02 -11.21
C ARG A 203 4.70 14.45 -11.03
N GLY A 204 4.99 15.32 -12.00
CA GLY A 204 4.52 16.71 -12.01
C GLY A 204 5.45 17.73 -11.35
N MET A 205 6.67 17.34 -10.94
CA MET A 205 7.66 18.29 -10.42
C MET A 205 8.10 19.26 -11.52
N VAL A 206 7.70 20.53 -11.40
CA VAL A 206 8.13 21.62 -12.29
C VAL A 206 9.27 22.37 -11.63
N VAL A 207 10.47 22.22 -12.18
CA VAL A 207 11.64 23.04 -11.81
C VAL A 207 11.63 24.25 -12.74
N LEU A 208 11.35 25.43 -12.19
CA LEU A 208 11.23 26.68 -12.96
C LEU A 208 12.59 27.19 -13.46
N ASP A 209 13.63 27.02 -12.64
CA ASP A 209 15.01 27.40 -12.94
C ASP A 209 15.93 26.23 -12.58
N GLU A 210 16.37 25.50 -13.60
CA GLU A 210 17.22 24.31 -13.42
C GLU A 210 18.64 24.68 -12.98
N GLU A 211 19.19 25.81 -13.43
CA GLU A 211 20.54 26.22 -13.06
C GLU A 211 20.61 26.64 -11.58
N ALA A 212 19.61 27.40 -11.11
CA ALA A 212 19.50 27.77 -9.71
C ALA A 212 19.31 26.55 -8.81
N GLU A 213 18.52 25.57 -9.26
CA GLU A 213 18.27 24.35 -8.51
C GLU A 213 19.51 23.44 -8.43
N LEU A 214 20.27 23.33 -9.51
CA LEU A 214 21.56 22.63 -9.50
C LEU A 214 22.56 23.30 -8.56
N ALA A 215 22.65 24.63 -8.57
CA ALA A 215 23.53 25.37 -7.66
C ALA A 215 23.15 25.18 -6.19
N ARG A 216 21.83 25.12 -5.89
CA ARG A 216 21.33 24.82 -4.54
C ARG A 216 21.72 23.41 -4.09
N ILE A 217 21.52 22.42 -4.96
CA ILE A 217 21.88 21.03 -4.69
C ILE A 217 23.39 20.91 -4.49
N ASP A 218 24.21 21.55 -5.32
CA ASP A 218 25.67 21.59 -5.16
C ASP A 218 26.07 22.14 -3.79
N GLY A 219 25.48 23.27 -3.36
CA GLY A 219 25.76 23.85 -2.04
C GLY A 219 25.36 22.93 -0.87
N LEU A 220 24.25 22.20 -1.00
CA LEU A 220 23.80 21.25 0.01
C LEU A 220 24.75 20.04 0.10
N ILE A 221 25.23 19.54 -1.05
CA ILE A 221 26.19 18.46 -1.14
C ILE A 221 27.54 18.86 -0.50
N GLU A 222 28.03 20.07 -0.77
CA GLU A 222 29.26 20.60 -0.16
C GLU A 222 29.10 20.76 1.35
N LYS A 223 27.95 21.31 1.80
CA LYS A 223 27.60 21.41 3.23
C LYS A 223 27.65 20.04 3.91
N VAL A 224 26.99 19.03 3.32
CA VAL A 224 26.98 17.65 3.84
C VAL A 224 28.38 17.08 4.00
N ARG A 225 29.31 17.34 3.06
CA ARG A 225 30.70 16.86 3.14
C ARG A 225 31.57 17.63 4.13
N SER A 226 31.25 18.90 4.36
CA SER A 226 32.02 19.78 5.26
C SER A 226 31.78 19.53 6.75
N LEU A 227 30.66 18.89 7.10
CA LEU A 227 30.30 18.61 8.49
C LEU A 227 31.24 17.58 9.13
N SER A 228 31.48 17.68 10.43
CA SER A 228 32.12 16.60 11.18
C SER A 228 31.21 15.37 11.21
N ASP A 229 31.74 14.19 11.53
CA ASP A 229 30.90 12.98 11.62
C ASP A 229 29.81 13.12 12.69
N VAL A 230 30.13 13.80 13.80
CA VAL A 230 29.16 14.06 14.88
C VAL A 230 28.09 15.05 14.44
N ASP A 231 28.48 16.16 13.80
CA ASP A 231 27.53 17.17 13.33
C ASP A 231 26.67 16.64 12.18
N PHE A 232 27.23 15.79 11.32
CA PHE A 232 26.53 15.13 10.25
C PHE A 232 25.42 14.22 10.78
N GLU A 233 25.73 13.35 11.74
CA GLU A 233 24.71 12.46 12.32
C GLU A 233 23.60 13.24 13.04
N LEU A 234 23.93 14.37 13.68
CA LEU A 234 22.93 15.23 14.33
C LEU A 234 22.05 16.00 13.34
N GLN A 235 22.57 16.40 12.18
CA GLN A 235 21.87 17.22 11.19
C GLN A 235 21.30 16.43 10.01
N LYS A 236 21.53 15.12 9.98
CA LYS A 236 21.23 14.22 8.86
C LYS A 236 19.79 14.35 8.36
N GLU A 237 18.83 14.34 9.27
CA GLU A 237 17.41 14.44 8.94
C GLU A 237 17.05 15.83 8.40
N THR A 238 17.57 16.89 9.02
CA THR A 238 17.36 18.27 8.56
C THR A 238 17.94 18.51 7.17
N LEU A 239 19.08 17.90 6.84
CA LEU A 239 19.70 18.00 5.51
C LEU A 239 18.87 17.28 4.43
N VAL A 240 18.18 16.20 4.81
CA VAL A 240 17.23 15.50 3.93
C VAL A 240 15.99 16.35 3.70
N GLU A 241 15.44 16.95 4.75
CA GLU A 241 14.31 17.89 4.63
C GLU A 241 14.68 19.09 3.75
N GLU A 242 15.83 19.72 3.97
CA GLU A 242 16.32 20.86 3.16
C GLU A 242 16.44 20.52 1.67
N LEU A 243 16.71 19.25 1.32
CA LEU A 243 16.73 18.78 -0.06
C LEU A 243 15.31 18.72 -0.67
N LEU A 244 14.29 18.42 0.14
CA LEU A 244 12.91 18.13 -0.29
C LEU A 244 11.92 19.30 -0.15
N VAL A 245 12.15 20.22 0.80
CA VAL A 245 11.29 21.38 1.14
C VAL A 245 10.81 22.19 -0.09
N PRO A 246 11.65 22.50 -1.11
CA PRO A 246 11.20 23.27 -2.27
C PRO A 246 10.07 22.62 -3.09
N TYR A 247 9.82 21.32 -2.89
CA TYR A 247 8.89 20.52 -3.68
C TYR A 247 7.66 20.06 -2.90
N GLU A 248 7.55 20.42 -1.62
CA GLU A 248 6.36 20.12 -0.80
C GLU A 248 5.20 21.09 -1.10
N ALA A 249 5.50 22.31 -1.53
CA ALA A 249 4.49 23.34 -1.84
C ALA A 249 3.81 23.17 -3.21
N ALA A 250 4.23 22.21 -4.04
CA ALA A 250 3.76 22.04 -5.43
C ALA A 250 2.73 20.91 -5.64
N HIS A 251 2.18 20.34 -4.56
CA HIS A 251 1.18 19.27 -4.67
C HIS A 251 -0.20 19.82 -5.07
N HIS A 252 -0.61 19.57 -6.32
CA HIS A 252 -2.02 19.53 -6.71
C HIS A 252 -2.61 18.19 -6.27
N GLU A 253 -3.80 18.24 -5.67
CA GLU A 253 -4.60 17.09 -5.26
C GLU A 253 -4.83 16.13 -6.46
N PRO A 254 -4.58 14.81 -6.34
CA PRO A 254 -4.92 13.87 -7.39
C PRO A 254 -6.45 13.73 -7.51
N ASP A 255 -6.96 13.90 -8.73
CA ASP A 255 -8.37 13.74 -9.10
C ASP A 255 -8.84 12.29 -8.84
N VAL A 256 -9.72 12.17 -7.83
CA VAL A 256 -10.25 10.92 -7.26
C VAL A 256 -11.20 10.18 -8.23
N THR A 257 -11.60 10.78 -9.35
CA THR A 257 -12.54 10.16 -10.28
C THR A 257 -11.94 9.05 -11.17
N ALA A 258 -10.61 8.92 -11.25
CA ALA A 258 -9.97 7.96 -12.14
C ALA A 258 -9.80 6.53 -11.57
N ILE A 259 -10.05 6.30 -10.27
CA ILE A 259 -9.77 5.01 -9.62
C ILE A 259 -11.02 4.12 -9.47
N ILE A 260 -12.23 4.66 -9.66
CA ILE A 260 -13.49 3.90 -9.52
C ILE A 260 -13.85 3.13 -10.82
N ALA A 261 -13.12 3.35 -11.91
CA ALA A 261 -13.36 2.66 -13.18
C ALA A 261 -12.19 1.73 -13.53
N ARG A 262 -12.07 0.59 -12.83
CA ARG A 262 -11.42 -0.64 -13.34
C ARG A 262 -11.63 -1.83 -12.41
#